data_AF-A0A816MS85-F1
#
_entry.id   AF-A0A816MS85-F1
#
_cell.length_a   1.000
_cell.length_b   1.000
_cell.length_c   1.000
_cell.angle_alpha   90.00
_cell.angle_beta   90.00
_cell.angle_gamma   90.00
#
_symmetry.space_group_name_H-M   'P 1'
#
loop_
_entity.id
_entity.type
_entity.pdbx_description
1 polymer ?
#
loop_
_entity_poly.entity_id
_entity_poly.type
_entity_poly.pdbx_seq_one_letter_code
_entity_poly.pdbx_strand_id
1 'polypeptide(L)'
;MDRRLHAVQDRLVEHCAQTLKSVQGSVSAVTSYFQKEIPIKDEIDHEALFQRAFTLEYNGKKMKKLEKEYSIIRKDEQEKQIEIRKLRNENRLLKQRVENLEKESVTLANRLIEGQVLNAQCAEESYLLKLENSTLKKQIEELNHLNTDTNNNNHIESDDNELEILQETVNRLSAENRRLQSTPNSELASLQEELTLVKMRDAEAQVNLNELRQRIADLNREWQLHDSTCKIARETNNISVNHDAYDLIAHELIALKMREAQTDCDNKLLSQKLMDIETQKQVLHNQIKRQDDEMQRVRHELDQSRVRENELRSQLNEIRNQMTDGVLRQKEDSMMLRIREAESTQALGDLRQRIAELEVQNQELITRSQIMGHRDIQEKLLEMQDEVMRLRLMHPMTRRQSLSTDHTRIDYEDSEDESLSSSLSNHENQRLSSSVGIYSTLTFQSNHHLRQSTPCLFQSTNNTKTRCRSSSTMLSSPTLSSTTNEIHVE
;
A
#
# COMPACT_ATOMS: atom_id res chain seq x y z
N MET A 1 29.95 25.41 2.65
CA MET A 1 31.28 25.31 3.28
C MET A 1 32.36 24.93 2.27
N ASP A 2 32.07 24.08 1.28
CA ASP A 2 33.07 23.52 0.35
C ASP A 2 33.84 24.52 -0.52
N ARG A 3 33.21 25.59 -1.01
CA ARG A 3 33.92 26.59 -1.85
C ARG A 3 35.05 27.31 -1.10
N ARG A 4 34.88 27.56 0.20
CA ARG A 4 35.93 28.18 1.02
C ARG A 4 37.05 27.20 1.33
N LEU A 5 36.71 25.92 1.50
CA LEU A 5 37.69 24.86 1.72
C LEU A 5 38.58 24.65 0.48
N HIS A 6 37.99 24.61 -0.71
CA HIS A 6 38.73 24.53 -1.97
C HIS A 6 39.62 25.76 -2.20
N ALA A 7 39.12 26.97 -1.97
CA ALA A 7 39.93 28.19 -2.13
C ALA A 7 41.12 28.29 -1.15
N VAL A 8 41.06 27.63 0.01
CA VAL A 8 42.18 27.52 0.94
C VAL A 8 43.16 26.44 0.46
N GLN A 9 42.65 25.32 -0.03
CA GLN A 9 43.44 24.22 -0.57
C GLN A 9 44.27 24.66 -1.79
N ASP A 10 43.67 25.39 -2.72
CA ASP A 10 44.35 25.89 -3.93
C ASP A 10 45.50 26.84 -3.57
N ARG A 11 45.29 27.76 -2.62
CA ARG A 11 46.33 28.67 -2.12
C ARG A 11 47.49 27.93 -1.43
N LEU A 12 47.18 26.88 -0.69
CA LEU A 12 48.20 26.07 -0.03
C LEU A 12 49.06 25.31 -1.04
N VAL A 13 48.42 24.74 -2.06
CA VAL A 13 49.09 24.02 -3.16
C VAL A 13 50.00 24.97 -3.94
N GLU A 14 49.53 26.18 -4.25
CA GLU A 14 50.30 27.18 -4.97
C GLU A 14 51.53 27.64 -4.16
N HIS A 15 51.36 27.91 -2.86
CA HIS A 15 52.48 28.28 -1.99
C HIS A 15 53.53 27.16 -1.93
N CYS A 16 53.12 25.90 -1.75
CA CYS A 16 54.02 24.75 -1.76
C CYS A 16 54.75 24.58 -3.11
N ALA A 17 54.07 24.79 -4.24
CA ALA A 17 54.67 24.71 -5.56
C ALA A 17 55.75 25.79 -5.76
N GLN A 18 55.50 27.02 -5.30
CA GLN A 18 56.47 28.11 -5.33
C GLN A 18 57.71 27.82 -4.45
N THR A 19 57.51 27.27 -3.25
CA THR A 19 58.63 26.91 -2.35
C THR A 19 59.50 25.80 -2.96
N LEU A 20 58.87 24.76 -3.52
CA LEU A 20 59.57 23.68 -4.22
C LEU A 20 60.39 24.20 -5.40
N LYS A 21 59.82 25.10 -6.21
CA LYS A 21 60.51 25.71 -7.36
C LYS A 21 61.72 26.54 -6.94
N SER A 22 61.63 27.27 -5.83
CA SER A 22 62.77 28.01 -5.27
C SER A 22 63.90 27.08 -4.83
N VAL A 23 63.58 26.02 -4.08
CA VAL A 23 64.58 25.04 -3.62
C VAL A 23 65.22 24.32 -4.79
N GLN A 24 64.42 23.89 -5.76
CA GLN A 24 64.89 23.21 -6.97
C GLN A 24 65.81 24.11 -7.81
N GLY A 25 65.51 25.42 -7.89
CA GLY A 25 66.37 26.40 -8.54
C GLY A 25 67.73 26.54 -7.85
N SER A 26 67.76 26.63 -6.52
CA SER A 26 69.02 26.71 -5.76
C SER A 26 69.86 25.45 -5.91
N VAL A 27 69.26 24.26 -5.83
CA VAL A 27 69.97 22.99 -6.01
C VAL A 27 70.49 22.87 -7.45
N SER A 28 69.67 23.19 -8.45
CA SER A 28 70.07 23.14 -9.86
C SER A 28 71.20 24.12 -10.18
N ALA A 29 71.21 25.30 -9.57
CA ALA A 29 72.28 26.28 -9.73
C ALA A 29 73.61 25.75 -9.17
N VAL A 30 73.60 25.16 -7.97
CA VAL A 30 74.77 24.52 -7.38
C VAL A 30 75.24 23.37 -8.27
N THR A 31 74.35 22.47 -8.70
CA THR A 31 74.70 21.36 -9.59
C THR A 31 75.31 21.85 -10.92
N SER A 32 74.76 22.90 -11.52
CA SER A 32 75.29 23.48 -12.76
C SER A 32 76.69 24.07 -12.56
N TYR A 33 76.93 24.76 -11.44
CA TYR A 33 78.24 25.29 -11.09
C TYR A 33 79.29 24.17 -11.01
N PHE A 34 78.98 23.07 -10.32
CA PHE A 34 79.87 21.92 -10.18
C PHE A 34 80.09 21.14 -11.49
N GLN A 35 79.07 21.05 -12.35
CA GLN A 35 79.16 20.25 -13.59
C GLN A 35 79.74 21.00 -14.78
N LYS A 36 79.58 22.32 -14.85
CA LYS A 36 79.94 23.11 -16.04
C LYS A 36 81.04 24.13 -15.78
N GLU A 37 81.01 24.82 -14.65
CA GLU A 37 81.95 25.92 -14.39
C GLU A 37 83.24 25.46 -13.70
N ILE A 38 83.15 24.52 -12.75
CA ILE A 38 84.31 24.02 -12.02
C ILE A 38 85.32 23.31 -12.94
N PRO A 39 84.94 22.39 -13.85
CA PRO A 39 85.90 21.70 -14.71
C PRO A 39 86.72 22.66 -15.58
N ILE A 40 86.09 23.73 -16.08
CA ILE A 40 86.75 24.77 -16.89
C ILE A 40 87.73 25.59 -16.02
N LYS A 41 87.37 25.91 -14.78
CA LYS A 41 88.26 26.66 -13.86
C LYS A 41 89.43 25.80 -13.39
N ASP A 42 89.21 24.50 -13.25
CA ASP A 42 90.22 23.50 -12.90
C ASP A 42 91.30 23.44 -14.01
N GLU A 43 90.91 23.22 -15.27
CA GLU A 43 91.84 23.18 -16.42
C GLU A 43 92.72 24.44 -16.61
N ILE A 44 92.25 25.60 -16.13
CA ILE A 44 92.96 26.88 -16.25
C ILE A 44 93.99 27.07 -15.12
N ASP A 45 93.62 26.79 -13.86
CA ASP A 45 94.50 26.92 -12.69
C ASP A 45 93.99 26.09 -11.49
N HIS A 46 94.36 24.82 -11.49
CA HIS A 46 94.06 23.86 -10.42
C HIS A 46 94.55 24.34 -9.04
N GLU A 47 95.73 24.96 -8.97
CA GLU A 47 96.38 25.34 -7.72
C GLU A 47 95.64 26.52 -7.04
N ALA A 48 95.21 27.51 -7.81
CA ALA A 48 94.37 28.60 -7.29
C ALA A 48 93.00 28.10 -6.81
N LEU A 49 92.40 27.11 -7.47
CA LEU A 49 91.14 26.49 -7.05
C LEU A 49 91.29 25.77 -5.70
N PHE A 50 92.35 24.96 -5.54
CA PHE A 50 92.66 24.29 -4.27
C PHE A 50 92.99 25.29 -3.17
N GLN A 51 93.79 26.33 -3.42
CA GLN A 51 94.06 27.37 -2.43
C GLN A 51 92.80 28.12 -2.01
N ARG A 52 91.89 28.42 -2.95
CA ARG A 52 90.57 28.98 -2.64
C ARG A 52 89.73 28.02 -1.79
N ALA A 53 89.78 26.72 -2.06
CA ALA A 53 89.07 25.71 -1.30
C ALA A 53 89.66 25.51 0.11
N PHE A 54 90.98 25.52 0.26
CA PHE A 54 91.68 25.41 1.55
C PHE A 54 91.56 26.66 2.41
N THR A 55 91.29 27.83 1.82
CA THR A 55 90.96 29.07 2.54
C THR A 55 89.49 29.15 2.96
N LEU A 56 88.63 28.20 2.54
CA LEU A 56 87.26 28.11 3.02
C LEU A 56 87.22 27.56 4.45
N GLU A 57 87.22 28.47 5.42
CA GLU A 57 86.92 28.14 6.80
C GLU A 57 85.40 28.20 7.03
N TYR A 58 84.79 27.07 7.39
CA TYR A 58 83.40 27.09 7.83
C TYR A 58 83.32 27.62 9.27
N ASN A 59 82.34 28.49 9.52
CA ASN A 59 82.13 29.01 10.87
C ASN A 59 81.47 27.94 11.76
N GLY A 60 82.27 27.22 12.54
CA GLY A 60 81.79 26.14 13.43
C GLY A 60 80.75 26.59 14.45
N LYS A 61 80.77 27.85 14.91
CA LYS A 61 79.72 28.41 15.80
C LYS A 61 78.40 28.57 15.05
N LYS A 62 78.44 29.07 13.82
CA LYS A 62 77.26 29.19 12.94
C LYS A 62 76.69 27.80 12.60
N MET A 63 77.55 26.83 12.31
CA MET A 63 77.12 25.45 12.00
C MET A 63 76.42 24.79 13.20
N LYS A 64 77.02 24.87 14.40
CA LYS A 64 76.38 24.35 15.63
C LYS A 64 75.06 25.07 15.96
N LYS A 65 74.95 26.35 15.64
CA LYS A 65 73.69 27.11 15.80
C LYS A 65 72.62 26.57 14.86
N LEU A 66 72.94 26.39 13.57
CA LEU A 66 72.04 25.83 12.57
C LEU A 66 71.61 24.38 12.91
N GLU A 67 72.51 23.56 13.45
CA GLU A 67 72.20 22.20 13.89
C GLU A 67 71.19 22.17 15.06
N LYS A 68 71.33 23.08 16.02
CA LYS A 68 70.37 23.26 17.13
C LYS A 68 69.03 23.78 16.62
N GLU A 69 69.03 24.79 15.75
CA GLU A 69 67.81 25.34 15.13
C GLU A 69 67.07 24.26 14.33
N TYR A 70 67.79 23.46 13.54
CA TYR A 70 67.22 22.32 12.82
C TYR A 70 66.60 21.27 13.75
N SER A 71 67.26 20.96 14.87
CA SER A 71 66.74 20.00 15.85
C SER A 71 65.44 20.47 16.51
N ILE A 72 65.34 21.78 16.79
CA ILE A 72 64.11 22.39 17.32
C ILE A 72 62.98 22.33 16.28
N ILE A 73 63.26 22.74 15.03
CA ILE A 73 62.30 22.67 13.93
C ILE A 73 61.81 21.24 13.72
N ARG A 74 62.71 20.25 13.77
CA ARG A 74 62.36 18.84 13.63
C ARG A 74 61.44 18.35 14.75
N LYS A 75 61.68 18.78 15.99
CA LYS A 75 60.83 18.42 17.14
C LYS A 75 59.44 19.06 17.03
N ASP A 76 59.39 20.34 16.68
CA ASP A 76 58.14 21.07 16.44
C ASP A 76 57.34 20.45 15.29
N GLU A 77 58.00 20.04 14.19
CA GLU A 77 57.36 19.31 13.09
C GLU A 77 56.81 17.95 13.56
N GLN A 78 57.54 17.20 14.39
CA GLN A 78 57.04 15.94 14.95
C GLN A 78 55.79 16.15 15.83
N GLU A 79 55.77 17.19 16.65
CA GLU A 79 54.62 17.55 17.49
C GLU A 79 53.41 17.93 16.62
N LYS A 80 53.61 18.76 15.58
CA LYS A 80 52.57 19.08 14.59
C LYS A 80 52.04 17.84 13.88
N GLN A 81 52.90 16.89 13.51
CA GLN A 81 52.47 15.63 12.90
C GLN A 81 51.62 14.77 13.85
N ILE A 82 51.92 14.77 15.15
CA ILE A 82 51.10 14.07 16.16
C ILE A 82 49.73 14.76 16.29
N GLU A 83 49.71 16.09 16.33
CA GLU A 83 48.48 16.87 16.46
C GLU A 83 47.56 16.68 15.24
N ILE A 84 48.12 16.67 14.03
CA ILE A 84 47.38 16.35 12.79
C ILE A 84 46.73 14.97 12.87
N ARG A 85 47.39 13.96 13.44
CA ARG A 85 46.82 12.61 13.59
C ARG A 85 45.65 12.61 14.59
N LYS A 86 45.77 13.32 15.71
CA LYS A 86 44.69 13.47 16.68
C LYS A 86 43.47 14.16 16.05
N LEU A 87 43.68 15.29 15.38
CA LEU A 87 42.62 16.04 14.70
C LEU A 87 41.94 15.23 13.59
N ARG A 88 42.68 14.37 12.87
CA ARG A 88 42.10 13.44 11.88
C ARG A 88 41.22 12.38 12.53
N ASN A 89 41.65 11.82 13.66
CA ASN A 89 40.84 10.85 14.41
C ASN A 89 39.58 11.48 15.00
N GLU A 90 39.70 12.66 15.59
CA GLU A 90 38.57 13.42 16.14
C GLU A 90 37.57 13.80 15.04
N ASN A 91 38.04 14.33 13.90
CA ASN A 91 37.17 14.61 12.75
C ASN A 91 36.44 13.37 12.26
N ARG A 92 37.09 12.20 12.25
CA ARG A 92 36.43 10.95 11.87
C ARG A 92 35.29 10.59 12.83
N LEU A 93 35.52 10.73 14.14
CA LEU A 93 34.50 10.47 15.16
C LEU A 93 33.34 11.48 15.08
N LEU A 94 33.65 12.76 14.83
CA LEU A 94 32.64 13.80 14.65
C LEU A 94 31.77 13.52 13.42
N LYS A 95 32.37 13.12 12.28
CA LYS A 95 31.62 12.71 11.09
C LYS A 95 30.68 11.53 11.38
N GLN A 96 31.18 10.49 12.05
CA GLN A 96 30.34 9.36 12.45
C GLN A 96 29.18 9.78 13.37
N ARG A 97 29.42 10.71 14.29
CA ARG A 97 28.38 11.24 15.19
C ARG A 97 27.33 12.04 14.42
N VAL A 98 27.75 12.87 13.47
CA VAL A 98 26.83 13.60 12.58
C VAL A 98 25.99 12.63 11.77
N GLU A 99 26.59 11.62 11.13
CA GLU A 99 25.86 10.60 10.37
C GLU A 99 24.83 9.83 11.23
N ASN A 100 25.17 9.51 12.48
CA ASN A 100 24.25 8.83 13.39
C ASN A 100 23.09 9.75 13.80
N LEU A 101 23.36 11.02 14.13
CA LEU A 101 22.33 12.00 14.46
C LEU A 101 21.40 12.27 13.27
N GLU A 102 21.93 12.31 12.05
CA GLU A 102 21.13 12.43 10.83
C GLU A 102 20.20 11.22 10.64
N LYS A 103 20.69 10.00 10.88
CA LYS A 103 19.86 8.78 10.85
C LYS A 103 18.77 8.80 11.92
N GLU A 104 19.11 9.17 13.16
CA GLU A 104 18.13 9.30 14.25
C GLU A 104 17.08 10.38 13.93
N SER A 105 17.51 11.53 13.41
CA SER A 105 16.60 12.60 12.98
C SER A 105 15.62 12.12 11.89
N VAL A 106 16.12 11.42 10.86
CA VAL A 106 15.27 10.88 9.77
C VAL A 106 14.29 9.85 10.31
N THR A 107 14.71 8.94 11.19
CA THR A 107 13.83 7.93 11.77
C THR A 107 12.74 8.54 12.66
N LEU A 108 13.07 9.57 13.45
CA LEU A 108 12.09 10.32 14.24
C LEU A 108 11.09 11.07 13.34
N ALA A 109 11.57 11.72 12.28
CA ALA A 109 10.71 12.40 11.31
C ALA A 109 9.74 11.41 10.64
N ASN A 110 10.22 10.25 10.20
CA ASN A 110 9.38 9.22 9.58
C ASN A 110 8.30 8.72 10.55
N ARG A 111 8.66 8.44 11.82
CA ARG A 111 7.70 7.99 12.82
C ARG A 111 6.65 9.05 13.14
N LEU A 112 7.04 10.32 13.16
CA LEU A 112 6.10 11.43 13.35
C LEU A 112 5.11 11.54 12.19
N ILE A 113 5.62 11.49 10.95
CA ILE A 113 4.79 11.52 9.73
C ILE A 113 3.82 10.33 9.72
N GLU A 114 4.32 9.13 9.99
CA GLU A 114 3.49 7.92 10.07
C GLU A 114 2.39 8.05 11.12
N GLY A 115 2.71 8.55 12.32
CA GLY A 115 1.72 8.81 13.36
C GLY A 115 0.68 9.86 12.97
N GLN A 116 1.09 10.92 12.27
CA GLN A 116 0.16 11.94 11.78
C GLN A 116 -0.77 11.40 10.69
N VAL A 117 -0.24 10.60 9.77
CA VAL A 117 -1.03 9.96 8.71
C VAL A 117 -2.03 8.97 9.30
N LEU A 118 -1.60 8.11 10.23
CA LEU A 118 -2.50 7.17 10.90
C LEU A 118 -3.61 7.89 11.66
N ASN A 119 -3.28 8.96 12.39
CA ASN A 119 -4.28 9.76 13.10
C ASN A 119 -5.28 10.42 12.14
N ALA A 120 -4.82 10.93 11.00
CA ALA A 120 -5.69 11.52 9.97
C ALA A 120 -6.63 10.44 9.38
N GLN A 121 -6.10 9.27 9.05
CA GLN A 121 -6.90 8.13 8.55
C GLN A 121 -7.96 7.70 9.57
N CYS A 122 -7.59 7.52 10.83
CA CYS A 122 -8.55 7.17 11.88
C CYS A 122 -9.63 8.25 12.07
N ALA A 123 -9.29 9.54 11.90
CA ALA A 123 -10.26 10.62 11.97
C ALA A 123 -11.24 10.60 10.79
N GLU A 124 -10.77 10.31 9.57
CA GLU A 124 -11.61 10.13 8.38
C GLU A 124 -12.57 8.94 8.54
N GLU A 125 -12.07 7.78 8.97
CA GLU A 125 -12.91 6.60 9.26
C GLU A 125 -13.97 6.91 10.32
N SER A 126 -13.59 7.61 11.40
CA SER A 126 -14.55 8.03 12.44
C SER A 126 -15.62 8.97 11.89
N TYR A 127 -15.27 9.86 10.96
CA TYR A 127 -16.21 10.77 10.31
C TYR A 127 -17.19 10.01 9.40
N LEU A 128 -16.69 9.08 8.59
CA LEU A 128 -17.51 8.23 7.72
C LEU A 128 -18.50 7.38 8.53
N LEU A 129 -18.03 6.72 9.59
CA LEU A 129 -18.90 5.96 10.49
C LEU A 129 -19.97 6.85 11.14
N LYS A 130 -19.64 8.09 11.52
CA LYS A 130 -20.65 9.03 12.06
C LYS A 130 -21.70 9.40 11.02
N LEU A 131 -21.29 9.59 9.77
CA LEU A 131 -22.21 9.88 8.67
C LEU A 131 -23.16 8.70 8.45
N GLU A 132 -22.64 7.49 8.37
CA GLU A 132 -23.42 6.25 8.22
C GLU A 132 -24.39 6.04 9.40
N ASN A 133 -23.93 6.27 10.63
CA ASN A 133 -24.79 6.23 11.81
C ASN A 133 -25.93 7.26 11.73
N SER A 134 -25.67 8.46 11.21
CA SER A 134 -26.70 9.49 11.01
C SER A 134 -27.72 9.05 9.96
N THR A 135 -27.27 8.46 8.86
CA THR A 135 -28.18 7.95 7.82
C THR A 135 -29.02 6.78 8.31
N LEU A 136 -28.43 5.83 9.05
CA LEU A 136 -29.15 4.70 9.63
C LEU A 136 -30.17 5.18 10.66
N LYS A 137 -29.83 6.18 11.49
CA LYS A 137 -30.79 6.79 12.43
C LYS A 137 -31.98 7.41 11.70
N LYS A 138 -31.76 8.16 10.63
CA LYS A 138 -32.84 8.73 9.81
C LYS A 138 -33.73 7.64 9.22
N GLN A 139 -33.15 6.57 8.69
CA GLN A 139 -33.92 5.44 8.16
C GLN A 139 -34.77 4.76 9.24
N ILE A 140 -34.24 4.62 10.46
CA ILE A 140 -34.99 4.09 11.60
C ILE A 140 -36.14 5.04 11.96
N GLU A 141 -35.90 6.35 12.00
CA GLU A 141 -36.95 7.36 12.24
C GLU A 141 -38.03 7.31 11.15
N GLU A 142 -37.66 7.22 9.88
CA GLU A 142 -38.58 7.07 8.74
C GLU A 142 -39.41 5.78 8.83
N LEU A 143 -38.78 4.64 9.14
CA LEU A 143 -39.50 3.37 9.35
C LEU A 143 -40.43 3.45 10.55
N ASN A 144 -40.02 4.09 11.64
CA ASN A 144 -40.88 4.29 12.81
C ASN A 144 -42.06 5.21 12.47
N HIS A 145 -41.84 6.28 11.72
CA HIS A 145 -42.90 7.16 11.24
C HIS A 145 -43.88 6.40 10.34
N LEU A 146 -43.40 5.60 9.39
CA LEU A 146 -44.24 4.77 8.55
C LEU A 146 -45.05 3.76 9.39
N ASN A 147 -44.44 3.17 10.41
CA ASN A 147 -45.12 2.22 11.31
C ASN A 147 -46.16 2.92 12.22
N THR A 148 -45.90 4.17 12.63
CA THR A 148 -46.91 4.99 13.34
C THR A 148 -48.02 5.47 12.41
N ASP A 149 -47.71 5.78 11.15
CA ASP A 149 -48.71 6.17 10.16
C ASP A 149 -49.58 4.97 9.76
N THR A 150 -49.02 3.75 9.69
CA THR A 150 -49.82 2.53 9.53
C THR A 150 -50.67 2.23 10.77
N ASN A 151 -50.16 2.47 11.98
CA ASN A 151 -50.97 2.29 13.20
C ASN A 151 -52.04 3.37 13.38
N ASN A 152 -51.79 4.60 12.93
CA ASN A 152 -52.76 5.69 13.01
C ASN A 152 -53.79 5.64 11.86
N ASN A 153 -53.45 5.07 10.70
CA ASN A 153 -54.39 4.87 9.59
C ASN A 153 -55.19 3.56 9.69
N ASN A 154 -54.85 2.64 10.59
CA ASN A 154 -55.55 1.35 10.73
C ASN A 154 -56.13 1.09 12.14
N HIS A 155 -56.66 2.09 12.87
CA HIS A 155 -57.16 1.75 14.22
C HIS A 155 -58.38 2.47 14.79
N ILE A 156 -59.19 3.19 13.99
CA ILE A 156 -60.52 3.60 14.47
C ILE A 156 -61.65 3.38 13.44
N GLU A 157 -61.45 3.66 12.14
CA GLU A 157 -62.53 3.45 11.14
C GLU A 157 -62.51 2.09 10.43
N SER A 158 -61.36 1.40 10.40
CA SER A 158 -61.24 0.07 9.78
C SER A 158 -61.73 -1.03 10.73
N ASP A 159 -61.42 -0.92 12.02
CA ASP A 159 -61.76 -1.94 13.01
C ASP A 159 -63.26 -1.90 13.36
N ASP A 160 -63.92 -0.74 13.37
CA ASP A 160 -65.38 -0.65 13.57
C ASP A 160 -66.14 -1.21 12.35
N ASN A 161 -65.67 -0.97 11.12
CA ASN A 161 -66.25 -1.55 9.91
C ASN A 161 -65.98 -3.05 9.82
N GLU A 162 -64.77 -3.52 10.14
CA GLU A 162 -64.48 -4.96 10.21
C GLU A 162 -65.25 -5.63 11.33
N LEU A 163 -65.41 -4.99 12.50
CA LEU A 163 -66.21 -5.52 13.60
C LEU A 163 -67.69 -5.55 13.25
N GLU A 164 -68.23 -4.55 12.55
CA GLU A 164 -69.62 -4.55 12.07
C GLU A 164 -69.85 -5.63 11.01
N ILE A 165 -68.91 -5.80 10.06
CA ILE A 165 -68.94 -6.88 9.06
C ILE A 165 -68.76 -8.25 9.72
N LEU A 166 -67.89 -8.37 10.72
CA LEU A 166 -67.71 -9.59 11.52
C LEU A 166 -68.95 -9.89 12.37
N GLN A 167 -69.59 -8.88 12.94
CA GLN A 167 -70.82 -9.04 13.71
C GLN A 167 -71.99 -9.44 12.81
N GLU A 168 -72.11 -8.84 11.62
CA GLU A 168 -73.12 -9.18 10.62
C GLU A 168 -72.89 -10.58 10.03
N THR A 169 -71.63 -10.95 9.77
CA THR A 169 -71.29 -12.32 9.34
C THR A 169 -71.56 -13.33 10.44
N VAL A 170 -71.25 -13.05 11.70
CA VAL A 170 -71.57 -13.92 12.85
C VAL A 170 -73.09 -14.04 13.03
N ASN A 171 -73.85 -12.97 12.89
CA ASN A 171 -75.31 -12.99 12.96
C ASN A 171 -75.93 -13.78 11.79
N ARG A 172 -75.40 -13.62 10.58
CA ARG A 172 -75.81 -14.37 9.40
C ARG A 172 -75.47 -15.86 9.52
N LEU A 173 -74.25 -16.18 9.93
CA LEU A 173 -73.80 -17.56 10.15
C LEU A 173 -74.55 -18.22 11.31
N SER A 174 -74.88 -17.50 12.38
CA SER A 174 -75.68 -18.04 13.49
C SER A 174 -77.15 -18.24 13.11
N ALA A 175 -77.72 -17.36 12.29
CA ALA A 175 -79.06 -17.55 11.71
C ALA A 175 -79.08 -18.73 10.72
N GLU A 176 -78.03 -18.88 9.89
CA GLU A 176 -77.83 -20.01 9.00
C GLU A 176 -77.60 -21.31 9.77
N ASN A 177 -76.85 -21.29 10.87
CA ASN A 177 -76.62 -22.45 11.73
C ASN A 177 -77.89 -22.85 12.49
N ARG A 178 -78.71 -21.89 12.95
CA ARG A 178 -80.08 -22.18 13.44
C ARG A 178 -80.95 -22.78 12.35
N ARG A 179 -80.85 -22.27 11.12
CA ARG A 179 -81.59 -22.79 9.97
C ARG A 179 -81.16 -24.21 9.65
N LEU A 180 -79.85 -24.50 9.61
CA LEU A 180 -79.25 -25.82 9.42
C LEU A 180 -79.57 -26.79 10.56
N GLN A 181 -79.69 -26.32 11.81
CA GLN A 181 -80.17 -27.13 12.93
C GLN A 181 -81.68 -27.41 12.87
N SER A 182 -82.47 -26.52 12.24
CA SER A 182 -83.93 -26.66 12.09
C SER A 182 -84.37 -27.36 10.81
N THR A 183 -83.55 -27.35 9.75
CA THR A 183 -83.71 -28.23 8.60
C THR A 183 -83.11 -29.57 9.02
N PRO A 184 -83.91 -30.62 9.18
CA PRO A 184 -83.37 -31.91 9.56
C PRO A 184 -82.56 -32.39 8.37
N ASN A 185 -81.25 -32.13 8.39
CA ASN A 185 -80.20 -32.98 7.85
C ASN A 185 -80.66 -33.77 6.61
N SER A 186 -81.21 -33.10 5.58
CA SER A 186 -81.91 -33.82 4.49
C SER A 186 -80.91 -34.65 3.71
N GLU A 187 -79.70 -34.13 3.56
CA GLU A 187 -78.58 -34.84 2.95
C GLU A 187 -78.06 -35.94 3.86
N LEU A 188 -77.87 -35.70 5.17
CA LEU A 188 -77.47 -36.76 6.10
C LEU A 188 -78.55 -37.85 6.24
N ALA A 189 -79.83 -37.50 6.17
CA ALA A 189 -80.96 -38.42 6.16
C ALA A 189 -81.01 -39.20 4.84
N SER A 190 -80.76 -38.55 3.69
CA SER A 190 -80.62 -39.23 2.41
C SER A 190 -79.38 -40.13 2.37
N LEU A 191 -78.26 -39.72 2.97
CA LEU A 191 -77.04 -40.51 3.09
C LEU A 191 -77.21 -41.65 4.10
N GLN A 192 -78.02 -41.46 5.15
CA GLN A 192 -78.40 -42.51 6.07
C GLN A 192 -79.36 -43.50 5.40
N GLU A 193 -80.31 -43.05 4.57
CA GLU A 193 -81.17 -43.90 3.74
C GLU A 193 -80.38 -44.63 2.65
N GLU A 194 -79.44 -43.97 1.97
CA GLU A 194 -78.55 -44.60 1.01
C GLU A 194 -77.64 -45.62 1.71
N LEU A 195 -77.12 -45.32 2.89
CA LEU A 195 -76.32 -46.26 3.68
C LEU A 195 -77.14 -47.45 4.17
N THR A 196 -78.40 -47.26 4.60
CA THR A 196 -79.27 -48.38 4.98
C THR A 196 -79.64 -49.21 3.76
N LEU A 197 -79.92 -48.59 2.61
CA LEU A 197 -80.13 -49.28 1.33
C LEU A 197 -78.90 -50.07 0.90
N VAL A 198 -77.69 -49.49 0.99
CA VAL A 198 -76.43 -50.19 0.69
C VAL A 198 -76.21 -51.34 1.67
N LYS A 199 -76.41 -51.14 2.97
CA LYS A 199 -76.30 -52.23 3.96
C LYS A 199 -77.32 -53.33 3.76
N MET A 200 -78.55 -52.99 3.37
CA MET A 200 -79.57 -53.99 3.01
C MET A 200 -79.17 -54.73 1.74
N ARG A 201 -78.69 -54.03 0.71
CA ARG A 201 -78.19 -54.65 -0.51
C ARG A 201 -76.97 -55.54 -0.27
N ASP A 202 -76.07 -55.15 0.63
CA ASP A 202 -74.91 -55.95 1.04
C ASP A 202 -75.35 -57.16 1.87
N ALA A 203 -76.35 -57.00 2.75
CA ALA A 203 -76.92 -58.12 3.51
C ALA A 203 -77.66 -59.10 2.59
N GLU A 204 -78.42 -58.61 1.62
CA GLU A 204 -79.06 -59.40 0.57
C GLU A 204 -78.02 -60.08 -0.32
N ALA A 205 -76.98 -59.36 -0.74
CA ALA A 205 -75.87 -59.95 -1.49
C ALA A 205 -75.16 -61.02 -0.66
N GLN A 206 -75.01 -60.84 0.65
CA GLN A 206 -74.40 -61.81 1.55
C GLN A 206 -75.30 -63.02 1.81
N VAL A 207 -76.63 -62.82 1.93
CA VAL A 207 -77.61 -63.90 1.99
C VAL A 207 -77.59 -64.67 0.68
N ASN A 208 -77.63 -63.99 -0.48
CA ASN A 208 -77.50 -64.60 -1.79
C ASN A 208 -76.17 -65.34 -1.95
N LEU A 209 -75.06 -64.80 -1.43
CA LEU A 209 -73.75 -65.47 -1.44
C LEU A 209 -73.78 -66.72 -0.56
N ASN A 210 -74.42 -66.66 0.61
CA ASN A 210 -74.62 -67.82 1.48
C ASN A 210 -75.58 -68.85 0.86
N GLU A 211 -76.63 -68.42 0.19
CA GLU A 211 -77.54 -69.28 -0.58
C GLU A 211 -76.84 -69.89 -1.79
N LEU A 212 -75.97 -69.16 -2.49
CA LEU A 212 -75.13 -69.69 -3.56
C LEU A 212 -74.10 -70.67 -3.01
N ARG A 213 -73.49 -70.40 -1.86
CA ARG A 213 -72.62 -71.35 -1.15
C ARG A 213 -73.38 -72.59 -0.71
N GLN A 214 -74.58 -72.43 -0.16
CA GLN A 214 -75.45 -73.51 0.24
C GLN A 214 -75.90 -74.31 -0.99
N ARG A 215 -76.23 -73.65 -2.10
CA ARG A 215 -76.59 -74.31 -3.36
C ARG A 215 -75.41 -75.03 -3.97
N ILE A 216 -74.19 -74.49 -3.88
CA ILE A 216 -72.96 -75.22 -4.24
C ILE A 216 -72.80 -76.45 -3.34
N ALA A 217 -73.07 -76.34 -2.04
CA ALA A 217 -73.00 -77.46 -1.11
C ALA A 217 -74.08 -78.53 -1.40
N ASP A 218 -75.31 -78.11 -1.68
CA ASP A 218 -76.44 -78.98 -2.03
C ASP A 218 -76.23 -79.63 -3.39
N LEU A 219 -75.76 -78.89 -4.40
CA LEU A 219 -75.36 -79.43 -5.70
C LEU A 219 -74.19 -80.38 -5.56
N ASN A 220 -73.22 -80.12 -4.68
CA ASN A 220 -72.17 -81.07 -4.36
C ASN A 220 -72.73 -82.33 -3.69
N ARG A 221 -73.74 -82.21 -2.83
CA ARG A 221 -74.40 -83.35 -2.17
C ARG A 221 -75.26 -84.16 -3.15
N GLU A 222 -76.04 -83.49 -3.99
CA GLU A 222 -76.80 -84.08 -5.10
C GLU A 222 -75.85 -84.72 -6.10
N TRP A 223 -74.73 -84.09 -6.45
CA TRP A 223 -73.68 -84.67 -7.27
C TRP A 223 -73.03 -85.87 -6.59
N GLN A 224 -72.76 -85.85 -5.29
CA GLN A 224 -72.27 -87.03 -4.55
C GLN A 224 -73.30 -88.16 -4.51
N LEU A 225 -74.58 -87.84 -4.33
CA LEU A 225 -75.69 -88.80 -4.37
C LEU A 225 -75.90 -89.34 -5.78
N HIS A 226 -75.81 -88.51 -6.81
CA HIS A 226 -75.88 -88.89 -8.21
C HIS A 226 -74.65 -89.68 -8.62
N ASP A 227 -73.44 -89.33 -8.19
CA ASP A 227 -72.23 -90.13 -8.37
C ASP A 227 -72.38 -91.49 -7.67
N SER A 228 -72.98 -91.54 -6.47
CA SER A 228 -73.31 -92.78 -5.76
C SER A 228 -74.42 -93.59 -6.47
N THR A 229 -75.45 -92.92 -7.00
CA THR A 229 -76.58 -93.55 -7.71
C THR A 229 -76.17 -93.99 -9.12
N CYS A 230 -75.27 -93.26 -9.78
CA CYS A 230 -74.60 -93.64 -11.00
C CYS A 230 -73.59 -94.75 -10.75
N LYS A 231 -72.94 -94.83 -9.58
CA LYS A 231 -72.18 -96.02 -9.18
C LYS A 231 -73.11 -97.24 -9.05
N ILE A 232 -74.25 -97.13 -8.37
CA ILE A 232 -75.27 -98.19 -8.24
C ILE A 232 -75.93 -98.53 -9.60
N ALA A 233 -76.14 -97.55 -10.47
CA ALA A 233 -76.69 -97.73 -11.82
C ALA A 233 -75.66 -98.32 -12.78
N ARG A 234 -74.37 -97.95 -12.65
CA ARG A 234 -73.24 -98.63 -13.32
C ARG A 234 -73.13 -100.10 -12.88
N GLU A 235 -73.54 -100.43 -11.65
CA GLU A 235 -73.66 -101.81 -11.16
C GLU A 235 -74.93 -102.54 -11.68
N THR A 236 -75.95 -101.82 -12.16
CA THR A 236 -77.27 -102.42 -12.49
C THR A 236 -77.78 -102.28 -13.93
N ASN A 237 -77.23 -101.42 -14.81
CA ASN A 237 -77.28 -101.54 -16.30
C ASN A 237 -76.61 -100.36 -17.06
N ASN A 238 -76.06 -100.65 -18.25
CA ASN A 238 -75.28 -99.81 -19.18
C ASN A 238 -75.72 -98.33 -19.36
N ILE A 239 -74.81 -97.36 -19.11
CA ILE A 239 -75.03 -95.90 -19.28
C ILE A 239 -74.28 -95.33 -20.50
N SER A 240 -74.93 -94.36 -21.17
CA SER A 240 -74.58 -93.69 -22.42
C SER A 240 -73.68 -92.45 -22.28
N VAL A 241 -72.84 -92.21 -23.30
CA VAL A 241 -71.71 -91.25 -23.40
C VAL A 241 -72.10 -89.75 -23.31
N ASN A 242 -73.38 -89.39 -23.41
CA ASN A 242 -73.80 -87.98 -23.51
C ASN A 242 -73.83 -87.21 -22.18
N HIS A 243 -73.79 -87.90 -21.02
CA HIS A 243 -73.85 -87.24 -19.71
C HIS A 243 -72.52 -86.58 -19.32
N ASP A 244 -71.40 -87.18 -19.69
CA ASP A 244 -70.05 -86.70 -19.34
C ASP A 244 -69.67 -85.38 -20.04
N ALA A 245 -70.28 -85.06 -21.19
CA ALA A 245 -69.99 -83.85 -21.96
C ALA A 245 -70.53 -82.57 -21.30
N TYR A 246 -71.69 -82.65 -20.64
CA TYR A 246 -72.30 -81.49 -19.97
C TYR A 246 -71.53 -81.07 -18.72
N ASP A 247 -71.04 -82.04 -17.94
CA ASP A 247 -70.26 -81.78 -16.72
C ASP A 247 -68.93 -81.09 -17.06
N LEU A 248 -68.27 -81.50 -18.15
CA LEU A 248 -67.02 -80.89 -18.60
C LEU A 248 -67.20 -79.41 -18.99
N ILE A 249 -68.24 -79.09 -19.75
CA ILE A 249 -68.53 -77.70 -20.18
C ILE A 249 -68.85 -76.81 -18.97
N ALA A 250 -69.56 -77.35 -17.97
CA ALA A 250 -69.86 -76.61 -16.74
C ALA A 250 -68.59 -76.28 -15.93
N HIS A 251 -67.65 -77.22 -15.82
CA HIS A 251 -66.35 -76.96 -15.18
C HIS A 251 -65.53 -75.92 -15.93
N GLU A 252 -65.47 -76.00 -17.26
CA GLU A 252 -64.73 -75.04 -18.09
C GLU A 252 -65.29 -73.62 -17.96
N LEU A 253 -66.62 -73.46 -17.89
CA LEU A 253 -67.25 -72.16 -17.69
C LEU A 253 -66.87 -71.52 -16.34
N ILE A 254 -66.84 -72.31 -15.26
CA ILE A 254 -66.42 -71.83 -13.93
C ILE A 254 -64.94 -71.43 -13.95
N ALA A 255 -64.08 -72.23 -14.56
CA ALA A 255 -62.67 -71.94 -14.71
C ALA A 255 -62.42 -70.64 -15.50
N LEU A 256 -63.20 -70.41 -16.56
CA LEU A 256 -63.15 -69.16 -17.34
C LEU A 256 -63.56 -67.94 -16.50
N LYS A 257 -64.66 -68.03 -15.75
CA LYS A 257 -65.11 -66.94 -14.86
C LYS A 257 -64.08 -66.60 -13.77
N MET A 258 -63.40 -67.59 -13.20
CA MET A 258 -62.34 -67.34 -12.22
C MET A 258 -61.13 -66.63 -12.86
N ARG A 259 -60.77 -67.01 -14.10
CA ARG A 259 -59.67 -66.37 -14.82
C ARG A 259 -59.99 -64.92 -15.19
N GLU A 260 -61.22 -64.65 -15.62
CA GLU A 260 -61.71 -63.30 -15.90
C GLU A 260 -61.65 -62.41 -14.65
N ALA A 261 -62.17 -62.91 -13.52
CA ALA A 261 -62.08 -62.20 -12.24
C ALA A 261 -60.63 -61.94 -11.80
N GLN A 262 -59.70 -62.86 -12.09
CA GLN A 262 -58.28 -62.67 -11.81
C GLN A 262 -57.67 -61.56 -12.66
N THR A 263 -57.95 -61.54 -13.98
CA THR A 263 -57.43 -60.49 -14.87
C THR A 263 -57.97 -59.10 -14.52
N ASP A 264 -59.21 -59.01 -14.05
CA ASP A 264 -59.80 -57.75 -13.59
C ASP A 264 -59.14 -57.22 -12.32
N CYS A 265 -58.76 -58.12 -11.39
CA CYS A 265 -57.99 -57.76 -10.21
C CYS A 265 -56.61 -57.20 -10.60
N ASP A 266 -55.91 -57.90 -11.50
CA ASP A 266 -54.58 -57.51 -11.97
C ASP A 266 -54.61 -56.15 -12.71
N ASN A 267 -55.64 -55.90 -13.54
CA ASN A 267 -55.85 -54.63 -14.22
C ASN A 267 -56.04 -53.45 -13.26
N LYS A 268 -56.81 -53.64 -12.18
CA LYS A 268 -56.98 -52.61 -11.14
C LYS A 268 -55.68 -52.30 -10.41
N LEU A 269 -54.88 -53.34 -10.11
CA LEU A 269 -53.58 -53.19 -9.46
C LEU A 269 -52.57 -52.46 -10.37
N LEU A 270 -52.54 -52.76 -11.67
CA LEU A 270 -51.70 -52.04 -12.63
C LEU A 270 -52.13 -50.58 -12.79
N SER A 271 -53.44 -50.32 -12.80
CA SER A 271 -53.98 -48.96 -12.87
C SER A 271 -53.55 -48.12 -11.66
N GLN A 272 -53.58 -48.69 -10.46
CA GLN A 272 -53.07 -48.02 -9.25
C GLN A 272 -51.56 -47.71 -9.36
N LYS A 273 -50.75 -48.68 -9.80
CA LYS A 273 -49.29 -48.47 -9.99
C LYS A 273 -48.98 -47.38 -11.01
N LEU A 274 -49.78 -47.28 -12.07
CA LEU A 274 -49.61 -46.22 -13.07
C LEU A 274 -49.85 -44.85 -12.46
N MET A 275 -50.92 -44.70 -11.65
CA MET A 275 -51.21 -43.46 -10.93
C MET A 275 -50.08 -43.08 -9.96
N ASP A 276 -49.52 -44.06 -9.23
CA ASP A 276 -48.40 -43.81 -8.32
C ASP A 276 -47.14 -43.33 -9.07
N ILE A 277 -46.81 -43.95 -10.22
CA ILE A 277 -45.67 -43.52 -11.05
C ILE A 277 -45.90 -42.13 -11.65
N GLU A 278 -47.13 -41.82 -12.07
CA GLU A 278 -47.48 -40.52 -12.64
C GLU A 278 -47.34 -39.39 -11.60
N THR A 279 -47.79 -39.63 -10.37
CA THR A 279 -47.58 -38.67 -9.27
C THR A 279 -46.11 -38.51 -8.92
N GLN A 280 -45.33 -39.59 -8.86
CA GLN A 280 -43.87 -39.53 -8.65
C GLN A 280 -43.16 -38.74 -9.74
N LYS A 281 -43.52 -38.95 -11.02
CA LYS A 281 -43.01 -38.18 -12.16
C LYS A 281 -43.29 -36.68 -11.98
N GLN A 282 -44.51 -36.32 -11.57
CA GLN A 282 -44.86 -34.92 -11.36
C GLN A 282 -44.06 -34.28 -10.21
N VAL A 283 -43.83 -35.02 -9.12
CA VAL A 283 -42.99 -34.56 -8.00
C VAL A 283 -41.55 -34.33 -8.44
N LEU A 284 -40.95 -35.29 -9.16
CA LEU A 284 -39.58 -35.17 -9.68
C LEU A 284 -39.46 -34.01 -10.69
N HIS A 285 -40.44 -33.82 -11.56
CA HIS A 285 -40.47 -32.69 -12.49
C HIS A 285 -40.47 -31.35 -11.74
N ASN A 286 -41.31 -31.20 -10.71
CA ASN A 286 -41.33 -30.01 -9.87
C ASN A 286 -40.01 -29.80 -9.11
N GLN A 287 -39.34 -30.88 -8.71
CA GLN A 287 -38.03 -30.80 -8.05
C GLN A 287 -36.94 -30.30 -9.00
N ILE A 288 -36.88 -30.85 -10.22
CA ILE A 288 -35.94 -30.41 -11.25
C ILE A 288 -36.16 -28.93 -11.56
N LYS A 289 -37.41 -28.51 -11.75
CA LYS A 289 -37.74 -27.10 -12.02
C LYS A 289 -37.24 -26.16 -10.92
N ARG A 290 -37.43 -26.53 -9.64
CA ARG A 290 -36.91 -25.73 -8.51
C ARG A 290 -35.38 -25.66 -8.51
N GLN A 291 -34.71 -26.76 -8.83
CA GLN A 291 -33.25 -26.79 -8.94
C GLN A 291 -32.73 -25.96 -10.11
N ASP A 292 -33.43 -25.98 -11.26
CA ASP A 292 -33.10 -25.14 -12.41
C ASP A 292 -33.27 -23.64 -12.09
N ASP A 293 -34.35 -23.27 -11.40
CA ASP A 293 -34.58 -21.89 -10.95
C ASP A 293 -33.49 -21.42 -9.97
N GLU A 294 -33.08 -22.28 -9.02
CA GLU A 294 -31.98 -22.00 -8.09
C GLU A 294 -30.64 -21.87 -8.83
N MET A 295 -30.35 -22.77 -9.76
CA MET A 295 -29.15 -22.69 -10.60
C MET A 295 -29.14 -21.39 -11.43
N GLN A 296 -30.27 -20.95 -11.96
CA GLN A 296 -30.37 -19.68 -12.68
C GLN A 296 -30.12 -18.48 -11.76
N ARG A 297 -30.66 -18.48 -10.53
CA ARG A 297 -30.39 -17.42 -9.55
C ARG A 297 -28.90 -17.34 -9.20
N VAL A 298 -28.27 -18.46 -8.87
CA VAL A 298 -26.84 -18.50 -8.54
C VAL A 298 -25.98 -18.06 -9.73
N ARG A 299 -26.33 -18.45 -10.97
CA ARG A 299 -25.66 -17.95 -12.18
C ARG A 299 -25.79 -16.44 -12.33
N HIS A 300 -26.99 -15.89 -12.10
CA HIS A 300 -27.21 -14.45 -12.16
C HIS A 300 -26.40 -13.69 -11.10
N GLU A 301 -26.36 -14.19 -9.87
CA GLU A 301 -25.55 -13.61 -8.78
C GLU A 301 -24.05 -13.67 -9.08
N LEU A 302 -23.58 -14.77 -9.69
CA LEU A 302 -22.21 -14.91 -10.14
C LEU A 302 -21.86 -13.89 -11.23
N ASP A 303 -22.73 -13.71 -12.23
CA ASP A 303 -22.53 -12.75 -13.30
C ASP A 303 -22.56 -11.30 -12.78
N GLN A 304 -23.47 -10.96 -11.87
CA GLN A 304 -23.46 -9.67 -11.19
C GLN A 304 -22.16 -9.44 -10.40
N SER A 305 -21.68 -10.47 -9.70
CA SER A 305 -20.43 -10.39 -8.95
C SER A 305 -19.22 -10.21 -9.87
N ARG A 306 -19.21 -10.87 -11.03
CA ARG A 306 -18.19 -10.69 -12.08
C ARG A 306 -18.20 -9.28 -12.66
N VAL A 307 -19.37 -8.71 -12.91
CA VAL A 307 -19.49 -7.32 -13.38
C VAL A 307 -18.92 -6.36 -12.34
N ARG A 308 -19.34 -6.49 -11.08
CA ARG A 308 -18.79 -5.69 -9.96
C ARG A 308 -17.27 -5.84 -9.82
N GLU A 309 -16.75 -7.05 -9.96
CA GLU A 309 -15.31 -7.30 -9.91
C GLU A 309 -14.57 -6.60 -11.06
N ASN A 310 -15.11 -6.65 -12.28
CA ASN A 310 -14.53 -5.98 -13.45
C ASN A 310 -14.55 -4.45 -13.30
N GLU A 311 -15.63 -3.88 -12.75
CA GLU A 311 -15.72 -2.45 -12.45
C GLU A 311 -14.65 -2.02 -11.43
N LEU A 312 -14.52 -2.75 -10.32
CA LEU A 312 -13.49 -2.50 -9.31
C LEU A 312 -12.08 -2.65 -9.89
N ARG A 313 -11.85 -3.66 -10.73
CA ARG A 313 -10.57 -3.84 -11.44
C ARG A 313 -10.27 -2.66 -12.38
N SER A 314 -11.29 -2.12 -13.06
CA SER A 314 -11.15 -0.93 -13.91
C SER A 314 -10.79 0.30 -13.07
N GLN A 315 -11.47 0.53 -11.95
CA GLN A 315 -11.17 1.63 -11.03
C GLN A 315 -9.74 1.54 -10.46
N LEU A 316 -9.31 0.34 -10.07
CA LEU A 316 -7.93 0.11 -9.61
C LEU A 316 -6.89 0.42 -10.70
N ASN A 317 -7.18 0.05 -11.95
CA ASN A 317 -6.29 0.37 -13.07
C ASN A 317 -6.25 1.88 -13.35
N GLU A 318 -7.39 2.57 -13.24
CA GLU A 318 -7.46 4.01 -13.42
C GLU A 318 -6.67 4.76 -12.33
N ILE A 319 -6.85 4.40 -11.06
CA ILE A 319 -6.05 4.96 -9.95
C ILE A 319 -4.56 4.67 -10.15
N ARG A 320 -4.22 3.45 -10.57
CA ARG A 320 -2.82 3.10 -10.86
C ARG A 320 -2.22 4.01 -11.94
N ASN A 321 -2.96 4.26 -13.02
CA ASN A 321 -2.51 5.13 -14.09
C ASN A 321 -2.37 6.60 -13.62
N GLN A 322 -3.33 7.09 -12.83
CA GLN A 322 -3.25 8.43 -12.24
C GLN A 322 -2.02 8.57 -11.32
N MET A 323 -1.70 7.54 -10.54
CA MET A 323 -0.51 7.52 -9.69
C MET A 323 0.78 7.53 -10.53
N THR A 324 0.84 6.73 -11.60
CA THR A 324 2.02 6.75 -12.49
C THR A 324 2.19 8.10 -13.17
N ASP A 325 1.10 8.72 -13.63
CA ASP A 325 1.12 10.05 -14.25
C ASP A 325 1.54 11.13 -13.26
N GLY A 326 1.07 11.07 -12.01
CA GLY A 326 1.48 11.97 -10.93
C GLY A 326 2.97 11.88 -10.63
N VAL A 327 3.53 10.66 -10.58
CA VAL A 327 4.97 10.44 -10.39
C VAL A 327 5.79 10.97 -11.57
N LEU A 328 5.31 10.80 -12.80
CA LEU A 328 5.97 11.35 -13.99
C LEU A 328 5.97 12.89 -13.96
N ARG A 329 4.82 13.52 -13.69
CA ARG A 329 4.72 14.99 -13.55
C ARG A 329 5.64 15.52 -12.46
N GLN A 330 5.69 14.88 -11.30
CA GLN A 330 6.59 15.30 -10.21
C GLN A 330 8.07 15.22 -10.62
N LYS A 331 8.45 14.20 -11.39
CA LYS A 331 9.82 14.07 -11.93
C LYS A 331 10.11 15.16 -12.96
N GLU A 332 9.16 15.45 -13.85
CA GLU A 332 9.25 16.54 -14.83
C GLU A 332 9.40 17.90 -14.12
N ASP A 333 8.57 18.19 -13.12
CA ASP A 333 8.65 19.44 -12.33
C ASP A 333 10.00 19.57 -11.60
N SER A 334 10.49 18.48 -11.01
CA SER A 334 11.82 18.45 -10.37
C SER A 334 12.93 18.72 -11.37
N MET A 335 12.86 18.12 -12.56
CA MET A 335 13.82 18.36 -13.63
C MET A 335 13.78 19.81 -14.12
N MET A 336 12.58 20.37 -14.31
CA MET A 336 12.39 21.77 -14.70
C MET A 336 12.94 22.74 -13.67
N LEU A 337 12.76 22.47 -12.37
CA LEU A 337 13.35 23.28 -11.30
C LEU A 337 14.88 23.24 -11.38
N ARG A 338 15.47 22.05 -11.51
CA ARG A 338 16.93 21.88 -11.63
C ARG A 338 17.48 22.60 -12.86
N ILE A 339 16.77 22.59 -13.98
CA ILE A 339 17.17 23.33 -15.19
C ILE A 339 17.17 24.83 -14.91
N ARG A 340 16.10 25.38 -14.32
CA ARG A 340 16.05 26.82 -13.98
C ARG A 340 17.13 27.22 -12.98
N GLU A 341 17.41 26.37 -11.98
CA GLU A 341 18.51 26.59 -11.04
C GLU A 341 19.86 26.59 -11.76
N ALA A 342 20.09 25.63 -12.67
CA ALA A 342 21.30 25.58 -13.49
C ALA A 342 21.44 26.85 -14.35
N GLU A 343 20.38 27.27 -15.04
CA GLU A 343 20.35 28.51 -15.84
C GLU A 343 20.65 29.75 -14.98
N SER A 344 20.06 29.85 -13.79
CA SER A 344 20.35 30.94 -12.85
C SER A 344 21.81 30.93 -12.37
N THR A 345 22.35 29.75 -12.05
CA THR A 345 23.76 29.62 -11.66
C THR A 345 24.72 29.94 -12.80
N GLN A 346 24.35 29.61 -14.04
CA GLN A 346 25.10 29.97 -15.24
C GLN A 346 25.09 31.49 -15.44
N ALA A 347 23.92 32.13 -15.41
CA ALA A 347 23.81 33.59 -15.53
C ALA A 347 24.60 34.33 -14.42
N LEU A 348 24.59 33.80 -13.19
CA LEU A 348 25.43 34.32 -12.10
C LEU A 348 26.92 34.12 -12.39
N GLY A 349 27.32 33.01 -13.00
CA GLY A 349 28.68 32.76 -13.48
C GLY A 349 29.11 33.80 -14.52
N ASP A 350 28.27 34.03 -15.53
CA ASP A 350 28.53 34.98 -16.61
C ASP A 350 28.66 36.42 -16.08
N LEU A 351 27.77 36.83 -15.17
CA LEU A 351 27.85 38.15 -14.53
C LEU A 351 29.12 38.29 -13.67
N ARG A 352 29.49 37.25 -12.91
CA ARG A 352 30.74 37.26 -12.12
C ARG A 352 31.98 37.37 -13.00
N GLN A 353 32.00 36.65 -14.13
CA GLN A 353 33.06 36.78 -15.10
C GLN A 353 33.12 38.21 -15.64
N ARG A 354 31.97 38.80 -15.98
CA ARG A 354 31.92 40.17 -16.48
C ARG A 354 32.40 41.21 -15.45
N ILE A 355 32.06 41.02 -14.18
CA ILE A 355 32.57 41.86 -13.09
C ILE A 355 34.09 41.75 -13.00
N ALA A 356 34.64 40.53 -13.01
CA ALA A 356 36.09 40.32 -12.96
C ALA A 356 36.82 40.95 -14.17
N GLU A 357 36.25 40.85 -15.38
CA GLU A 357 36.78 41.53 -16.57
C GLU A 357 36.84 43.05 -16.39
N LEU A 358 35.77 43.67 -15.85
CA LEU A 358 35.72 45.09 -15.58
C LEU A 358 36.68 45.51 -14.45
N GLU A 359 36.85 44.68 -13.43
CA GLU A 359 37.83 44.90 -12.34
C GLU A 359 39.26 44.93 -12.88
N VAL A 360 39.61 43.98 -13.76
CA VAL A 360 40.93 43.95 -14.42
C VAL A 360 41.12 45.19 -15.29
N GLN A 361 40.15 45.55 -16.13
CA GLN A 361 40.22 46.77 -16.94
C GLN A 361 40.40 48.03 -16.10
N ASN A 362 39.73 48.11 -14.94
CA ASN A 362 39.88 49.22 -14.02
C ASN A 362 41.30 49.28 -13.43
N GLN A 363 41.84 48.14 -13.00
CA GLN A 363 43.22 48.06 -12.51
C GLN A 363 44.25 48.42 -13.59
N GLU A 364 44.03 48.01 -14.85
CA GLU A 364 44.86 48.41 -16.00
C GLU A 364 44.85 49.92 -16.21
N LEU A 365 43.67 50.56 -16.15
CA LEU A 365 43.52 52.01 -16.28
C LEU A 365 44.22 52.77 -15.15
N ILE A 366 44.06 52.32 -13.89
CA ILE A 366 44.75 52.90 -12.73
C ILE A 366 46.26 52.80 -12.92
N THR A 367 46.77 51.62 -13.29
CA THR A 367 48.20 51.40 -13.50
C THR A 367 48.74 52.27 -14.65
N ARG A 368 47.99 52.37 -15.75
CA ARG A 368 48.33 53.25 -16.88
C ARG A 368 48.36 54.71 -16.46
N SER A 369 47.39 55.17 -15.68
CA SER A 369 47.35 56.54 -15.16
C SER A 369 48.54 56.82 -14.23
N GLN A 370 48.92 55.87 -13.38
CA GLN A 370 50.10 56.02 -12.50
C GLN A 370 51.40 56.11 -13.30
N ILE A 371 51.57 55.29 -14.35
CA ILE A 371 52.75 55.34 -15.22
C ILE A 371 52.81 56.65 -16.01
N MET A 372 51.69 57.11 -16.57
CA MET A 372 51.61 58.40 -17.27
C MET A 372 51.92 59.57 -16.32
N GLY A 373 51.33 59.59 -15.12
CA GLY A 373 51.62 60.61 -14.12
C GLY A 373 53.09 60.62 -13.69
N HIS A 374 53.71 59.45 -13.54
CA HIS A 374 55.14 59.36 -13.25
C HIS A 374 56.01 59.86 -14.42
N ARG A 375 55.58 59.61 -15.66
CA ARG A 375 56.24 60.13 -16.86
C ARG A 375 56.16 61.65 -16.93
N ASP A 376 54.99 62.23 -16.69
CA ASP A 376 54.77 63.68 -16.72
C ASP A 376 55.58 64.40 -15.63
N ILE A 377 55.71 63.80 -14.44
CA ILE A 377 56.58 64.30 -13.37
C ILE A 377 58.05 64.21 -13.77
N GLN A 378 58.45 63.13 -14.42
CA GLN A 378 59.82 62.92 -14.87
C GLN A 378 60.21 63.86 -16.01
N GLU A 379 59.27 64.21 -16.89
CA GLU A 379 59.43 65.20 -17.95
C GLU A 379 59.57 66.62 -17.38
N LYS A 380 58.74 66.99 -16.39
CA LYS A 380 58.93 68.26 -15.64
C LYS A 380 60.24 68.31 -14.87
N LEU A 381 60.72 67.18 -14.35
CA LEU A 381 61.99 67.11 -13.66
C LEU A 381 63.16 67.33 -14.62
N LEU A 382 63.08 66.79 -15.84
CA LEU A 382 64.02 67.06 -16.92
C LEU A 382 64.01 68.53 -17.34
N GLU A 383 62.82 69.14 -17.53
CA GLU A 383 62.70 70.58 -17.82
C GLU A 383 63.29 71.46 -16.70
N MET A 384 63.03 71.14 -15.43
CA MET A 384 63.64 71.85 -14.32
C MET A 384 65.15 71.61 -14.22
N GLN A 385 65.64 70.41 -14.54
CA GLN A 385 67.07 70.13 -14.58
C GLN A 385 67.77 70.92 -15.69
N ASP A 386 67.13 71.05 -16.86
CA ASP A 386 67.62 71.88 -17.96
C ASP A 386 67.59 73.37 -17.58
N GLU A 387 66.55 73.82 -16.88
CA GLU A 387 66.47 75.19 -16.36
C GLU A 387 67.51 75.46 -15.27
N VAL A 388 67.76 74.51 -14.36
CA VAL A 388 68.84 74.58 -13.38
C VAL A 388 70.21 74.57 -14.07
N MET A 389 70.39 73.78 -15.13
CA MET A 389 71.62 73.76 -15.92
C MET A 389 71.83 75.11 -16.64
N ARG A 390 70.78 75.67 -17.21
CA ARG A 390 70.76 77.00 -17.83
C ARG A 390 71.09 78.10 -16.82
N LEU A 391 70.47 78.06 -15.64
CA LEU A 391 70.74 79.00 -14.54
C LEU A 391 72.16 78.85 -13.97
N ARG A 392 72.70 77.62 -13.89
CA ARG A 392 74.10 77.34 -13.51
C ARG A 392 75.10 77.82 -14.56
N LEU A 393 74.76 77.72 -15.85
CA LEU A 393 75.55 78.30 -16.95
C LEU A 393 75.49 79.83 -16.96
N MET A 394 74.39 80.41 -16.49
CA MET A 394 74.18 81.87 -16.37
C MET A 394 74.87 82.51 -15.14
N HIS A 395 75.24 81.74 -14.12
CA HIS A 395 75.91 82.25 -12.92
C HIS A 395 77.06 81.33 -12.45
N PRO A 396 78.31 81.54 -12.89
CA PRO A 396 79.46 80.90 -12.27
C PRO A 396 79.91 81.73 -11.06
N MET A 397 79.48 81.39 -9.84
CA MET A 397 80.04 81.99 -8.63
C MET A 397 80.31 80.96 -7.52
N THR A 398 81.59 80.58 -7.43
CA THR A 398 82.51 80.80 -6.30
C THR A 398 81.96 80.72 -4.86
N ARG A 399 82.27 79.58 -4.21
CA ARG A 399 82.79 79.37 -2.83
C ARG A 399 82.75 80.54 -1.81
N ARG A 400 82.11 80.31 -0.64
CA ARG A 400 82.65 80.39 0.76
C ARG A 400 81.55 80.03 1.78
N GLN A 401 81.68 78.96 2.56
CA GLN A 401 82.30 78.80 3.90
C GLN A 401 81.33 78.99 5.08
N SER A 402 81.01 77.85 5.72
CA SER A 402 80.90 77.53 7.16
C SER A 402 80.36 78.56 8.15
N LEU A 403 79.36 78.15 8.94
CA LEU A 403 79.33 78.30 10.40
C LEU A 403 78.36 77.28 11.03
N SER A 404 78.74 76.86 12.23
CA SER A 404 78.29 75.75 13.06
C SER A 404 77.13 76.10 14.01
N THR A 405 76.78 75.13 14.86
CA THR A 405 76.06 75.21 16.17
C THR A 405 74.53 75.41 16.06
N ASP A 406 73.65 74.75 16.80
CA ASP A 406 73.79 73.87 17.97
C ASP A 406 72.51 73.04 18.23
N HIS A 407 72.63 72.02 19.08
CA HIS A 407 71.55 71.15 19.56
C HIS A 407 70.58 71.81 20.57
N THR A 408 69.29 71.44 20.52
CA THR A 408 68.35 71.14 21.63
C THR A 408 67.14 70.47 20.95
N ARG A 409 66.69 69.22 21.20
CA ARG A 409 66.31 68.45 22.40
C ARG A 409 65.33 69.15 23.33
N ILE A 410 64.04 68.86 23.13
CA ILE A 410 63.03 68.74 24.19
C ILE A 410 62.22 67.47 23.90
N ASP A 411 62.24 66.57 24.88
CA ASP A 411 61.42 65.36 25.02
C ASP A 411 60.11 65.67 25.77
N TYR A 412 59.24 64.65 25.87
CA TYR A 412 58.05 64.47 26.74
C TYR A 412 56.70 64.98 26.20
N GLU A 413 55.58 64.25 26.30
CA GLU A 413 55.22 62.83 26.52
C GLU A 413 53.68 62.75 26.33
N ASP A 414 53.17 61.52 26.24
CA ASP A 414 51.78 61.08 26.08
C ASP A 414 50.67 61.92 26.74
N SER A 415 49.48 61.93 26.11
CA SER A 415 48.23 61.38 26.66
C SER A 415 47.08 61.50 25.64
N GLU A 416 46.45 60.35 25.35
CA GLU A 416 45.02 60.06 25.11
C GLU A 416 44.11 61.33 25.07
N ASP A 417 43.22 61.57 24.10
CA ASP A 417 42.05 60.75 23.80
C ASP A 417 41.20 61.37 22.67
N GLU A 418 40.32 60.53 22.14
CA GLU A 418 39.03 60.84 21.49
C GLU A 418 38.94 61.58 20.13
N SER A 419 38.54 60.76 19.15
CA SER A 419 37.31 60.93 18.35
C SER A 419 37.39 61.64 16.99
N LEU A 420 37.35 60.82 15.93
CA LEU A 420 36.25 60.72 14.94
C LEU A 420 36.81 60.34 13.55
N SER A 421 36.68 59.06 13.24
CA SER A 421 36.81 58.50 11.92
C SER A 421 35.50 58.65 11.13
N SER A 422 35.61 59.15 9.91
CA SER A 422 34.57 59.05 8.88
C SER A 422 35.24 59.15 7.52
N SER A 423 35.03 58.33 6.51
CA SER A 423 34.30 57.07 6.32
C SER A 423 34.72 56.64 4.90
N LEU A 424 34.96 55.35 4.63
CA LEU A 424 34.63 54.74 3.34
C LEU A 424 34.75 53.20 3.40
N SER A 425 33.65 52.57 2.96
CA SER A 425 33.47 51.19 2.48
C SER A 425 33.80 49.99 3.40
N ASN A 426 32.75 49.28 3.84
CA ASN A 426 32.48 47.91 3.37
C ASN A 426 31.28 47.29 4.13
N HIS A 427 30.12 47.21 3.46
CA HIS A 427 29.12 46.18 3.78
C HIS A 427 28.33 45.81 2.52
N GLU A 428 28.77 44.74 1.88
CA GLU A 428 27.89 43.84 1.15
C GLU A 428 27.74 42.53 1.92
N ASN A 429 26.57 41.91 1.72
CA ASN A 429 26.15 40.57 2.11
C ASN A 429 25.35 40.44 3.41
N GLN A 430 24.09 40.89 3.37
CA GLN A 430 22.95 40.03 3.71
C GLN A 430 21.64 40.69 3.28
N ARG A 431 21.22 40.43 2.04
CA ARG A 431 19.82 40.49 1.60
C ARG A 431 19.71 39.78 0.26
N LEU A 432 19.24 38.53 0.30
CA LEU A 432 18.27 37.91 -0.61
C LEU A 432 18.11 36.45 -0.17
N SER A 433 17.19 36.23 0.77
CA SER A 433 16.41 35.00 0.84
C SER A 433 15.06 35.36 1.45
N SER A 434 14.21 35.95 0.62
CA SER A 434 12.78 36.05 0.84
C SER A 434 12.12 35.04 -0.08
N SER A 435 11.70 33.89 0.47
CA SER A 435 10.54 33.08 0.05
C SER A 435 10.67 31.64 0.56
N VAL A 436 10.46 31.41 1.86
CA VAL A 436 9.79 30.19 2.37
C VAL A 436 9.12 30.55 3.69
N GLY A 437 7.85 30.17 3.85
CA GLY A 437 7.32 29.81 5.16
C GLY A 437 6.34 30.78 5.79
N ILE A 438 5.13 30.84 5.26
CA ILE A 438 3.94 30.94 6.10
C ILE A 438 3.92 29.68 6.96
N TYR A 439 4.16 29.79 8.26
CA TYR A 439 3.46 29.02 9.30
C TYR A 439 3.59 29.76 10.62
N SER A 440 2.46 30.29 11.07
CA SER A 440 2.28 31.01 12.32
C SER A 440 2.64 30.15 13.53
N THR A 441 3.48 30.71 14.39
CA THR A 441 3.54 30.38 15.80
C THR A 441 2.26 30.85 16.49
N LEU A 442 1.50 29.92 17.07
CA LEU A 442 0.64 30.24 18.20
C LEU A 442 1.10 29.42 19.41
N THR A 443 1.38 30.20 20.44
CA THR A 443 1.95 29.84 21.71
C THR A 443 0.99 29.02 22.57
N PHE A 444 1.59 28.02 23.21
CA PHE A 444 1.21 27.36 24.44
C PHE A 444 0.45 28.27 25.44
N GLN A 445 -0.75 27.85 25.84
CA GLN A 445 -1.29 28.16 27.17
C GLN A 445 -1.50 26.83 27.91
N SER A 446 -0.69 26.65 28.95
CA SER A 446 -0.86 25.59 29.95
C SER A 446 -2.18 25.78 30.69
N ASN A 447 -2.99 24.72 30.77
CA ASN A 447 -3.88 24.52 31.91
C ASN A 447 -3.71 23.08 32.41
N HIS A 448 -3.19 23.00 33.64
CA HIS A 448 -3.19 21.83 34.49
C HIS A 448 -4.63 21.36 34.73
N HIS A 449 -4.93 20.09 34.51
CA HIS A 449 -5.64 19.29 35.51
C HIS A 449 -5.37 17.79 35.35
N LEU A 450 -4.93 17.21 36.46
CA LEU A 450 -4.74 15.80 36.72
C LEU A 450 -5.96 14.96 36.28
N ARG A 451 -5.69 13.85 35.57
CA ARG A 451 -6.27 12.56 35.96
C ARG A 451 -5.32 11.44 35.57
N GLN A 452 -4.84 10.76 36.61
CA GLN A 452 -4.10 9.51 36.53
C GLN A 452 -5.01 8.41 36.01
N SER A 453 -4.55 7.67 35.01
CA SER A 453 -4.99 6.29 34.77
C SER A 453 -3.82 5.51 34.21
N THR A 454 -3.31 4.63 35.06
CA THR A 454 -2.29 3.59 34.85
C THR A 454 -2.51 2.77 33.57
N PRO A 455 -1.44 2.35 32.86
CA PRO A 455 -1.54 1.26 31.90
C PRO A 455 -1.32 -0.08 32.63
N CYS A 456 -2.31 -0.97 32.52
CA CYS A 456 -2.19 -2.36 32.93
C CYS A 456 -1.24 -3.10 31.98
N LEU A 457 -0.12 -3.57 32.51
CA LEU A 457 0.71 -4.61 31.92
C LEU A 457 -0.10 -5.91 31.88
N PHE A 458 -0.42 -6.41 30.69
CA PHE A 458 -0.83 -7.79 30.50
C PHE A 458 0.33 -8.57 29.87
N GLN A 459 1.03 -9.34 30.70
CA GLN A 459 1.87 -10.43 30.25
C GLN A 459 0.98 -11.51 29.66
N SER A 460 1.23 -11.91 28.41
CA SER A 460 0.79 -13.21 27.91
C SER A 460 2.01 -14.02 27.53
N THR A 461 2.42 -14.87 28.47
CA THR A 461 3.10 -16.12 28.17
C THR A 461 2.06 -17.06 27.56
N ASN A 462 2.30 -17.61 26.37
CA ASN A 462 2.27 -19.06 26.18
C ASN A 462 2.71 -19.49 24.78
N ASN A 463 3.63 -20.45 24.83
CA ASN A 463 4.02 -21.35 23.75
C ASN A 463 2.81 -21.94 23.03
N THR A 464 2.89 -22.05 21.70
CA THR A 464 2.70 -23.31 20.97
C THR A 464 3.17 -23.15 19.53
N LYS A 465 4.32 -23.76 19.22
CA LYS A 465 4.79 -24.00 17.85
C LYS A 465 3.91 -25.10 17.24
N THR A 466 2.96 -24.77 16.40
CA THR A 466 2.34 -25.74 15.48
C THR A 466 3.15 -25.80 14.19
N ARG A 467 3.85 -26.92 14.07
CA ARG A 467 4.63 -27.38 12.92
C ARG A 467 3.68 -27.74 11.79
N CYS A 468 3.75 -27.03 10.67
CA CYS A 468 3.16 -27.46 9.41
C CYS A 468 3.81 -28.80 9.00
N ARG A 469 3.03 -29.87 8.97
CA ARG A 469 3.35 -31.13 8.31
C ARG A 469 2.35 -31.33 7.19
N SER A 470 2.83 -31.17 5.97
CA SER A 470 2.20 -31.67 4.76
C SER A 470 2.15 -33.19 4.81
N SER A 471 0.94 -33.74 4.87
CA SER A 471 0.66 -35.16 4.66
C SER A 471 -0.31 -35.30 3.49
N SER A 472 0.23 -35.62 2.32
CA SER A 472 -0.52 -36.25 1.24
C SER A 472 -1.08 -37.57 1.74
N THR A 473 -2.40 -37.70 1.76
CA THR A 473 -3.08 -39.00 1.86
C THR A 473 -4.07 -39.07 0.71
N MET A 474 -3.76 -39.93 -0.25
CA MET A 474 -4.69 -40.39 -1.25
C MET A 474 -5.74 -41.26 -0.56
N LEU A 475 -7.01 -40.92 -0.74
CA LEU A 475 -8.13 -41.79 -0.44
C LEU A 475 -8.89 -42.09 -1.71
N SER A 476 -8.98 -43.40 -1.94
CA SER A 476 -9.44 -44.12 -3.11
C SER A 476 -10.94 -43.99 -3.35
N SER A 477 -11.30 -43.93 -4.62
CA SER A 477 -12.66 -44.11 -5.14
C SER A 477 -13.20 -45.52 -4.83
N PRO A 478 -14.49 -45.70 -4.52
CA PRO A 478 -15.10 -47.02 -4.50
C PRO A 478 -15.53 -47.42 -5.91
N THR A 479 -15.00 -48.55 -6.37
CA THR A 479 -15.49 -49.29 -7.54
C THR A 479 -16.79 -50.02 -7.17
N LEU A 480 -17.89 -49.69 -7.84
CA LEU A 480 -19.10 -50.51 -7.86
C LEU A 480 -18.91 -51.63 -8.89
N SER A 481 -18.76 -52.84 -8.39
CA SER A 481 -18.68 -54.08 -9.14
C SER A 481 -20.04 -54.48 -9.70
N SER A 482 -20.07 -54.66 -11.03
CA SER A 482 -21.08 -55.40 -11.77
C SER A 482 -21.07 -56.87 -11.35
N THR A 483 -22.13 -57.35 -10.72
CA THR A 483 -22.47 -58.78 -10.67
C THR A 483 -23.63 -59.05 -11.61
N THR A 484 -23.27 -59.60 -12.77
CA THR A 484 -24.12 -60.39 -13.66
C THR A 484 -24.64 -61.61 -12.91
N ASN A 485 -25.95 -61.69 -12.69
CA ASN A 485 -26.63 -62.95 -12.43
C ASN A 485 -27.41 -63.33 -13.68
N GLU A 486 -26.87 -64.33 -14.38
CA GLU A 486 -27.58 -65.20 -15.30
C GLU A 486 -28.67 -65.94 -14.51
N ILE A 487 -29.92 -65.86 -14.96
CA ILE A 487 -30.94 -66.88 -14.69
C ILE A 487 -31.55 -67.27 -16.02
N HIS A 488 -31.33 -68.55 -16.32
CA HIS A 488 -31.83 -69.30 -17.47
C HIS A 488 -33.35 -69.27 -17.55
N VAL A 489 -33.81 -69.10 -18.79
CA VAL A 489 -35.11 -69.54 -19.28
C VAL A 489 -35.07 -71.06 -19.46
N GLU A 490 -35.90 -71.78 -18.71
CA GLU A 490 -36.72 -72.92 -19.14
C GLU A 490 -37.84 -73.18 -18.13
#